data_AF-A0A7C1G764-F1
#
_entry.id   AF-A0A7C1G764-F1
#
_cell.length_a   1.000
_cell.length_b   1.000
_cell.length_c   1.000
_cell.angle_alpha   90.00
_cell.angle_beta   90.00
_cell.angle_gamma   90.00
#
_symmetry.space_group_name_H-M   'P 1'
#
loop_
_entity.id
_entity.type
_entity.pdbx_description
1 polymer ?
#
loop_
_entity_poly.entity_id
_entity_poly.type
_entity_poly.pdbx_seq_one_letter_code
_entity_poly.pdbx_strand_id
1 'polypeptide(L)'
;MDEKFSRLIGKAKNATGQKEIRNAISLLNKNLKNTAKDIPLLHARAELHVKLQEFGEAVNDYRLILSYDNNDKLATGQIEHLSTILRFSGNDIYASPNTNLDPWLE
;
A
#
# COMPACT_ATOMS: atom_id res chain seq x y z
N MET A 1 -23.58 4.07 -4.14
CA MET A 1 -22.57 3.12 -3.62
C MET A 1 -23.33 1.93 -3.07
N ASP A 2 -23.08 0.72 -3.55
CA ASP A 2 -23.79 -0.47 -3.03
C ASP A 2 -23.50 -0.67 -1.55
N GLU A 3 -24.54 -0.95 -0.76
CA GLU A 3 -24.46 -1.16 0.70
C GLU A 3 -23.41 -2.22 1.07
N LYS A 4 -23.27 -3.24 0.22
CA LYS A 4 -22.26 -4.29 0.33
C LYS A 4 -20.84 -3.74 0.33
N PHE A 5 -20.53 -2.75 -0.53
CA PHE A 5 -19.20 -2.15 -0.63
C PHE A 5 -18.92 -1.22 0.54
N SER A 6 -19.91 -0.45 1.01
CA SER A 6 -19.77 0.37 2.22
C SER A 6 -19.44 -0.49 3.44
N ARG A 7 -20.10 -1.64 3.59
CA ARG A 7 -19.80 -2.60 4.68
C ARG A 7 -18.39 -3.20 4.54
N LEU A 8 -17.95 -3.47 3.32
CA LEU A 8 -16.62 -4.02 3.05
C LEU A 8 -15.52 -3.02 3.43
N ILE A 9 -15.68 -1.75 3.05
CA ILE A 9 -14.77 -0.66 3.41
C ILE A 9 -14.73 -0.50 4.94
N GLY A 10 -15.89 -0.55 5.61
CA GLY A 10 -15.94 -0.51 7.07
C GLY A 10 -15.15 -1.64 7.74
N LYS A 11 -15.24 -2.87 7.21
CA LYS A 11 -14.43 -4.00 7.68
C LYS A 11 -12.93 -3.79 7.44
N ALA A 12 -12.55 -3.28 6.27
CA ALA A 12 -11.16 -2.96 5.96
C ALA A 12 -10.59 -1.94 6.95
N LYS A 13 -11.31 -0.85 7.22
CA LYS A 13 -10.87 0.20 8.16
C LYS A 13 -10.64 -0.34 9.57
N ASN A 14 -11.55 -1.20 10.04
CA ASN A 14 -11.50 -1.79 11.38
C ASN A 14 -10.52 -2.97 11.53
N ALA A 15 -9.95 -3.48 10.44
CA ALA A 15 -8.98 -4.56 10.51
C ALA A 15 -7.68 -4.07 11.17
N THR A 16 -7.24 -4.73 12.24
CA THR A 16 -6.04 -4.37 12.99
C THR A 16 -5.01 -5.50 13.04
N GLY A 17 -5.46 -6.75 13.13
CA GLY A 17 -4.55 -7.91 13.10
C GLY A 17 -4.05 -8.23 11.69
N GLN A 18 -2.79 -8.65 11.54
CA GLN A 18 -2.25 -9.04 10.22
C GLN A 18 -3.13 -10.07 9.48
N LYS A 19 -3.66 -11.07 10.21
CA LYS A 19 -4.57 -12.08 9.64
C LYS A 19 -5.87 -11.44 9.15
N GLU A 20 -6.43 -10.50 9.90
CA GLU A 20 -7.66 -9.80 9.54
C GLU A 20 -7.45 -8.90 8.32
N ILE A 21 -6.32 -8.19 8.30
CA ILE A 21 -5.92 -7.34 7.17
C ILE A 21 -5.77 -8.17 5.90
N ARG A 22 -5.06 -9.31 5.95
CA ARG A 22 -4.92 -10.22 4.79
C ARG A 22 -6.27 -10.80 4.34
N ASN A 23 -7.14 -11.13 5.28
CA ASN A 23 -8.50 -11.59 4.95
C ASN A 23 -9.33 -10.48 4.27
N ALA A 24 -9.22 -9.23 4.75
CA ALA A 24 -9.88 -8.08 4.15
C ALA A 24 -9.37 -7.80 2.73
N ILE A 25 -8.05 -7.84 2.51
CA ILE A 25 -7.42 -7.73 1.18
C ILE A 25 -7.95 -8.83 0.26
N SER A 26 -8.00 -10.09 0.72
CA SER A 26 -8.53 -11.22 -0.07
C SER A 26 -9.99 -10.98 -0.49
N LEU A 27 -10.83 -10.46 0.41
CA LEU A 27 -12.22 -10.15 0.11
C LEU A 27 -12.34 -8.99 -0.87
N LEU A 28 -11.54 -7.94 -0.73
CA LEU A 28 -11.47 -6.82 -1.68
C LEU A 28 -11.02 -7.30 -3.07
N ASN A 29 -9.99 -8.13 -3.15
CA ASN A 29 -9.49 -8.71 -4.40
C ASN A 29 -10.57 -9.49 -5.16
N LYS A 30 -11.39 -10.27 -4.45
CA LYS A 30 -12.52 -11.00 -5.08
C LYS A 30 -13.56 -10.05 -5.66
N ASN A 31 -13.83 -8.91 -5.02
CA ASN A 31 -14.82 -7.95 -5.52
C ASN A 31 -14.25 -7.10 -6.66
N LEU A 32 -13.01 -6.62 -6.54
CA LEU A 32 -12.32 -5.85 -7.56
C LEU A 32 -12.09 -6.63 -8.86
N LYS A 33 -12.03 -7.97 -8.85
CA LYS A 33 -12.04 -8.76 -10.10
C LYS A 33 -13.29 -8.54 -10.95
N ASN A 34 -14.44 -8.28 -10.29
CA ASN A 34 -15.73 -8.08 -10.96
C ASN A 34 -16.04 -6.59 -11.17
N THR A 35 -15.47 -5.71 -10.34
CA THR A 35 -15.69 -4.27 -10.33
C THR A 35 -14.36 -3.52 -10.25
N ALA A 36 -13.48 -3.72 -11.23
CA ALA A 36 -12.08 -3.25 -11.21
C ALA A 36 -11.89 -1.73 -11.12
N LYS A 37 -12.97 -0.94 -11.21
CA LYS A 37 -12.97 0.52 -11.31
C LYS A 37 -13.52 1.23 -10.06
N ASP A 38 -13.79 0.49 -8.97
CA ASP A 38 -14.35 1.11 -7.77
C ASP A 38 -13.24 1.79 -6.94
N ILE A 39 -13.09 3.11 -7.14
CA ILE A 39 -12.08 3.96 -6.49
C ILE A 39 -12.13 3.82 -4.95
N PRO A 40 -13.29 3.91 -4.27
CA PRO A 40 -13.39 3.64 -2.84
C PRO A 40 -12.84 2.28 -2.39
N LEU A 41 -13.08 1.20 -3.15
CA LEU A 41 -12.51 -0.11 -2.83
C LEU A 41 -11.00 -0.18 -3.06
N LEU A 42 -10.50 0.51 -4.08
CA LEU A 42 -9.06 0.62 -4.35
C LEU A 42 -8.35 1.38 -3.22
N HIS A 43 -8.91 2.49 -2.74
CA HIS A 43 -8.41 3.19 -1.55
C HIS A 43 -8.36 2.29 -0.33
N ALA A 44 -9.45 1.58 -0.04
CA ALA A 44 -9.52 0.68 1.09
C ALA A 44 -8.47 -0.46 1.01
N ARG A 45 -8.17 -0.96 -0.21
CA ARG A 45 -7.14 -1.99 -0.41
C ARG A 45 -5.73 -1.40 -0.25
N ALA A 46 -5.47 -0.22 -0.80
CA ALA A 46 -4.20 0.48 -0.69
C ALA A 46 -3.85 0.75 0.79
N GLU A 47 -4.81 1.26 1.57
CA GLU A 47 -4.64 1.48 3.02
C GLU A 47 -4.25 0.20 3.77
N LEU A 48 -4.84 -0.95 3.41
CA LEU A 48 -4.51 -2.23 4.03
C LEU A 48 -3.09 -2.71 3.67
N HIS A 49 -2.66 -2.52 2.42
CA HIS A 49 -1.29 -2.79 2.00
C HIS A 49 -0.30 -1.89 2.74
N VAL A 50 -0.62 -0.60 2.96
CA VAL A 50 0.18 0.30 3.81
C VAL A 50 0.29 -0.24 5.24
N LYS A 51 -0.81 -0.72 5.84
CA LYS A 51 -0.78 -1.34 7.19
C LYS A 51 0.11 -2.59 7.25
N LEU A 52 0.27 -3.32 6.15
CA LEU A 52 1.19 -4.47 6.05
C LEU A 52 2.62 -4.10 5.66
N GLN A 53 2.91 -2.81 5.45
CA GLN A 53 4.18 -2.34 4.89
C GLN A 53 4.49 -2.87 3.47
N GLU A 54 3.44 -3.32 2.76
CA GLU A 54 3.46 -3.74 1.36
C GLU A 54 3.34 -2.49 0.47
N PHE A 55 4.34 -1.60 0.57
CA PHE A 55 4.25 -0.26 -0.03
C PHE A 55 4.22 -0.28 -1.56
N GLY A 56 4.82 -1.28 -2.20
CA GLY A 56 4.78 -1.43 -3.65
C GLY A 56 3.36 -1.69 -4.15
N GLU A 57 2.65 -2.59 -3.48
CA GLU A 57 1.26 -2.96 -3.74
C GLU A 57 0.33 -1.76 -3.50
N ALA A 58 0.54 -1.03 -2.40
CA ALA A 58 -0.22 0.19 -2.12
C ALA A 58 -0.02 1.26 -3.22
N VAL A 59 1.21 1.49 -3.69
CA VAL A 59 1.50 2.42 -4.78
C VAL A 59 0.82 2.00 -6.09
N ASN A 60 0.78 0.70 -6.39
CA ASN A 60 0.09 0.19 -7.58
C ASN A 60 -1.42 0.50 -7.53
N ASP A 61 -2.04 0.35 -6.37
CA ASP A 61 -3.45 0.69 -6.17
C ASP A 61 -3.71 2.19 -6.35
N TYR A 62 -2.89 3.06 -5.77
CA TYR A 62 -3.04 4.50 -5.94
C TYR A 62 -2.80 4.96 -7.38
N ARG A 63 -1.86 4.35 -8.10
CA ARG A 63 -1.64 4.63 -9.53
C ARG A 63 -2.85 4.20 -10.37
N LEU A 64 -3.47 3.07 -10.03
CA LEU A 64 -4.68 2.62 -10.67
C LEU A 64 -5.84 3.60 -10.42
N ILE A 65 -5.96 4.14 -9.20
CA ILE A 65 -6.91 5.22 -8.89
C ILE A 65 -6.66 6.43 -9.79
N LEU A 66 -5.42 6.92 -9.89
CA LEU A 66 -5.09 8.06 -10.75
C LEU A 66 -5.31 7.82 -12.25
N SER A 67 -5.33 6.55 -12.69
CA SER A 67 -5.69 6.19 -14.07
C SER A 67 -7.20 6.37 -14.35
N TYR A 68 -8.03 6.36 -13.31
CA TYR A 68 -9.49 6.55 -13.41
C TYR A 68 -9.95 7.93 -12.97
N ASP A 69 -9.32 8.49 -11.93
CA ASP A 69 -9.52 9.85 -11.42
C ASP A 69 -8.17 10.52 -11.22
N ASN A 70 -7.75 11.28 -12.22
CA ASN A 70 -6.46 11.97 -12.22
C ASN A 70 -6.38 13.11 -11.19
N ASN A 71 -7.50 13.51 -10.59
CA ASN A 71 -7.58 14.60 -9.62
C ASN A 71 -7.66 14.11 -8.17
N ASP A 72 -7.50 12.80 -7.95
CA ASP A 72 -7.49 12.23 -6.61
C ASP A 72 -6.23 12.70 -5.84
N LYS A 73 -6.42 13.74 -5.03
CA LYS A 73 -5.38 14.36 -4.21
C LYS A 73 -4.83 13.37 -3.17
N LEU A 74 -5.66 12.47 -2.66
CA LEU A 74 -5.25 11.50 -1.65
C LEU A 74 -4.30 10.49 -2.28
N ALA A 75 -4.65 9.92 -3.43
CA ALA A 75 -3.80 8.99 -4.16
C ALA A 75 -2.45 9.63 -4.53
N THR A 76 -2.46 10.89 -4.97
CA THR A 76 -1.24 11.64 -5.30
C THR A 76 -0.33 11.81 -4.09
N GLY A 77 -0.86 12.31 -2.96
CA GLY A 77 -0.07 12.50 -1.73
C GLY A 77 0.46 11.19 -1.14
N GLN A 78 -0.33 10.12 -1.21
CA GLN A 78 0.10 8.79 -0.74
C GLN A 78 1.22 8.20 -1.60
N ILE A 79 1.16 8.35 -2.93
CA ILE A 79 2.25 7.91 -3.81
C ILE A 79 3.55 8.64 -3.47
N GLU A 80 3.50 9.95 -3.28
CA GLU A 80 4.69 10.75 -2.94
C GLU A 80 5.29 10.32 -1.59
N HIS A 81 4.44 10.14 -0.58
CA HIS A 81 4.84 9.65 0.74
C HIS A 81 5.49 8.26 0.67
N LEU A 82 4.81 7.29 0.04
CA LEU A 82 5.29 5.91 -0.05
C LEU A 82 6.55 5.78 -0.91
N SER A 83 6.63 6.55 -2.01
CA SER A 83 7.83 6.57 -2.87
C SER A 83 9.03 7.14 -2.11
N THR A 84 8.80 8.10 -1.23
CA THR A 84 9.86 8.65 -0.36
C THR A 84 10.37 7.58 0.61
N ILE A 85 9.48 6.83 1.26
CA ILE A 85 9.86 5.71 2.14
C ILE A 85 10.70 4.67 1.37
N LEU A 86 10.21 4.24 0.20
CA LEU A 86 10.89 3.24 -0.63
C LEU A 86 12.28 3.70 -1.09
N ARG A 87 12.43 4.98 -1.45
CA ARG A 87 13.72 5.57 -1.83
C ARG A 87 14.73 5.53 -0.67
N PHE A 88 14.29 5.87 0.54
CA PHE A 88 15.17 5.84 1.71
C PHE A 88 15.52 4.42 2.15
N SER A 89 14.59 3.46 2.05
CA SER A 89 14.89 2.05 2.37
C SER A 89 15.92 1.42 1.42
N GLY A 90 15.97 1.85 0.15
CA GLY A 90 16.93 1.35 -0.82
C GLY A 90 18.31 2.06 -0.78
N ASN A 91 18.38 3.23 -0.15
CA ASN A 91 19.57 4.08 -0.09
C ASN A 91 20.24 4.08 1.30
N ASP A 92 20.00 3.06 2.13
CA ASP A 92 20.73 2.93 3.39
C ASP A 92 22.20 2.59 3.13
N ILE A 93 23.00 3.65 2.96
CA ILE A 93 24.45 3.62 2.75
C ILE A 93 25.21 2.99 3.92
N TYR A 94 24.55 2.78 5.08
CA TYR A 94 25.13 2.14 6.26
C TYR A 94 24.67 0.68 6.44
N ALA A 95 23.76 0.15 5.62
CA ALA A 95 23.26 -1.23 5.73
C ALA A 95 24.31 -2.30 5.36
N SER A 96 25.37 -1.88 4.68
CA SER A 96 26.55 -2.72 4.45
C SER A 96 27.79 -1.87 4.71
N PRO A 97 28.23 -1.72 5.98
CA PRO A 97 29.58 -1.24 6.19
C PRO A 97 30.46 -2.29 5.52
N ASN A 98 31.24 -1.87 4.52
CA ASN A 98 32.26 -2.70 3.93
C ASN A 98 33.37 -2.91 4.97
N THR A 99 33.08 -3.68 6.02
CA THR A 99 33.98 -4.00 7.14
C THR A 99 35.09 -4.93 6.71
N ASN A 100 35.00 -5.52 5.51
CA ASN A 100 36.01 -6.41 4.96
C ASN A 100 37.28 -5.69 4.45
N LEU A 101 37.33 -4.35 4.56
CA LEU A 101 38.46 -3.51 4.13
C LEU A 101 38.91 -2.52 5.21
N ASP A 102 38.53 -2.72 6.47
CA ASP A 102 38.97 -1.85 7.57
C ASP A 102 40.45 -2.15 7.93
N PRO A 103 41.41 -1.24 7.64
CA PRO A 103 42.83 -1.45 7.91
C PRO A 103 43.17 -1.36 9.40
N TRP A 104 42.19 -1.02 10.26
CA TRP A 104 42.35 -0.85 11.70
C TRP A 104 41.82 -2.04 12.52
N LEU A 105 41.36 -3.11 11.86
CA LEU A 105 40.89 -4.35 12.49
C LEU A 105 41.97 -5.46 12.57
N GLU A 106 43.25 -5.11 12.47
CA GLU A 106 44.39 -6.00 12.78
C GLU A 106 44.84 -5.93 14.25
#